data_AF-A0A401TFG4-F1
#
_entry.id   AF-A0A401TFG4-F1
#
_cell.length_a   1.000
_cell.length_b   1.000
_cell.length_c   1.000
_cell.angle_alpha   90.00
_cell.angle_beta   90.00
_cell.angle_gamma   90.00
#
_symmetry.space_group_name_H-M   'P 1'
#
loop_
_entity.id
_entity.type
_entity.pdbx_description
1 polymer ?
#
loop_
_entity_poly.entity_id
_entity_poly.type
_entity_poly.pdbx_seq_one_letter_code
_entity_poly.pdbx_strand_id
1 'polypeptide(L)'
;MDGPREPVHHRPGPVAGTVSATAAAPPVELPPSWAQAPDPSLVPLSVSDAEYQMVYWTFHQTLAESRFIVVRICRVQNAALWQKYV
;
A
#
# COMPACT_ATOMS: atom_id res chain seq x y z
N MET A 1 40.19 6.86 -57.83
CA MET A 1 38.83 6.28 -57.76
C MET A 1 38.77 5.51 -56.45
N ASP A 2 37.76 5.81 -55.63
CA ASP A 2 37.38 5.16 -54.36
C ASP A 2 38.47 5.02 -53.27
N GLY A 3 38.45 5.73 -52.14
CA GLY A 3 37.33 5.95 -51.22
C GLY A 3 37.52 5.00 -50.00
N PRO A 4 37.70 5.48 -48.76
CA PRO A 4 37.88 4.64 -47.58
C PRO A 4 36.53 4.11 -47.09
N ARG A 5 36.41 2.82 -46.78
CA ARG A 5 35.21 2.25 -46.18
C ARG A 5 35.49 1.79 -44.76
N GLU A 6 35.26 2.70 -43.82
CA GLU A 6 35.11 2.38 -42.42
C GLU A 6 33.97 1.36 -42.22
N PRO A 7 34.11 0.41 -41.28
CA PRO A 7 33.02 -0.49 -40.92
C PRO A 7 31.94 0.30 -40.17
N VAL A 8 30.78 0.43 -40.80
CA VAL A 8 29.57 1.01 -40.20
C VAL A 8 29.14 0.19 -38.99
N HIS A 9 29.50 0.67 -37.80
CA HIS A 9 28.83 0.27 -36.56
C HIS A 9 27.37 0.74 -36.64
N HIS A 10 26.48 -0.15 -37.08
CA HIS A 10 25.04 0.03 -36.91
C HIS A 10 24.71 -0.05 -35.42
N ARG A 11 24.83 1.10 -34.74
CA ARG A 11 24.24 1.36 -33.44
C ARG A 11 22.72 1.39 -33.64
N PRO A 12 21.94 0.48 -33.04
CA PRO A 12 20.49 0.63 -33.07
C PRO A 12 20.13 1.91 -32.33
N GLY A 13 19.44 2.82 -33.02
CA GLY A 13 18.91 4.04 -32.42
C GLY A 13 17.95 3.71 -31.28
N PRO A 14 17.72 4.65 -30.34
CA PRO A 14 16.73 4.43 -29.30
C PRO A 14 15.37 4.38 -29.99
N VAL A 15 14.79 3.18 -30.09
CA VAL A 15 13.37 3.06 -30.37
C VAL A 15 12.66 3.71 -29.18
N ALA A 16 12.23 4.94 -29.37
CA ALA A 16 11.26 5.60 -28.51
C ALA A 16 9.95 4.83 -28.65
N GLY A 17 9.89 3.67 -27.98
CA GLY A 17 8.64 2.99 -27.72
C GLY A 17 7.86 3.87 -26.78
N THR A 18 6.87 4.57 -27.33
CA THR A 18 5.77 5.14 -26.56
C THR A 18 5.20 4.01 -25.72
N VAL A 19 5.60 3.96 -24.44
CA VAL A 19 4.91 3.15 -23.45
C VAL A 19 3.51 3.72 -23.39
N SER A 20 2.58 3.02 -24.04
CA SER A 20 1.15 3.26 -23.89
C SER A 20 0.91 3.31 -22.39
N ALA A 21 0.56 4.48 -21.87
CA ALA A 21 0.18 4.62 -20.48
C ALA A 21 -0.95 3.63 -20.26
N THR A 22 -0.67 2.53 -19.56
CA THR A 22 -1.74 1.73 -18.98
C THR A 22 -2.56 2.76 -18.22
N ALA A 23 -3.85 2.88 -18.53
CA ALA A 23 -4.73 3.75 -17.77
C ALA A 23 -4.53 3.33 -16.32
N ALA A 24 -3.82 4.19 -15.56
CA ALA A 24 -3.53 3.89 -14.17
C ALA A 24 -4.91 3.75 -13.53
N ALA A 25 -5.14 2.60 -12.88
CA ALA A 25 -6.26 2.49 -11.97
C ALA A 25 -6.26 3.75 -11.09
N PRO A 26 -7.44 4.34 -10.80
CA PRO A 26 -7.50 5.53 -9.97
C PRO A 26 -6.64 5.26 -8.72
N PRO A 27 -5.74 6.19 -8.34
CA PRO A 27 -4.84 5.95 -7.23
C PRO A 27 -5.69 5.57 -6.02
N VAL A 28 -5.48 4.36 -5.50
CA VAL A 28 -6.18 3.91 -4.29
C VAL A 28 -5.75 4.85 -3.18
N GLU A 29 -6.69 5.70 -2.77
CA GLU A 29 -6.45 6.66 -1.69
C GLU A 29 -6.28 5.90 -0.37
N LEU A 30 -5.29 6.32 0.41
CA LEU A 30 -5.11 5.80 1.75
C LEU A 30 -6.23 6.34 2.65
N PRO A 31 -6.71 5.56 3.64
CA PRO A 31 -7.78 6.01 4.51
C PRO A 31 -7.38 7.28 5.27
N PRO A 32 -8.29 8.25 5.41
CA PRO A 32 -8.02 9.49 6.13
C PRO A 32 -7.81 9.26 7.64
N SER A 33 -8.27 8.13 8.18
CA SER A 33 -8.04 7.73 9.57
C SER A 33 -6.62 7.28 9.84
N TRP A 34 -5.78 7.10 8.82
CA TRP A 34 -4.41 6.66 9.01
C TRP A 34 -3.56 7.76 9.64
N ALA A 35 -2.90 7.42 10.75
CA ALA A 35 -1.85 8.21 11.34
C ALA A 35 -0.68 8.42 10.38
N GLN A 36 -0.01 9.55 10.51
CA GLN A 36 1.27 9.81 9.85
C GLN A 36 2.38 9.05 10.59
N ALA A 37 2.56 7.79 10.23
CA ALA A 37 3.56 6.89 10.80
C ALA A 37 4.36 6.22 9.66
N PRO A 38 5.53 5.62 9.97
CA PRO A 38 6.20 4.75 9.01
C PRO A 38 5.26 3.67 8.49
N ASP A 39 5.35 3.34 7.21
CA ASP A 39 4.54 2.31 6.58
C ASP A 39 5.45 1.14 6.17
N PRO A 40 5.21 -0.10 6.66
CA PRO A 40 4.09 -0.54 7.50
C PRO A 40 4.26 -0.21 8.99
N SER A 41 3.13 -0.07 9.70
CA SER A 41 3.12 0.10 11.16
C SER A 41 1.89 -0.50 11.85
N LEU A 42 2.04 -0.71 13.17
CA LEU A 42 0.97 -1.02 14.10
C LEU A 42 0.69 0.22 14.95
N VAL A 43 -0.46 0.85 14.72
CA VAL A 43 -0.86 2.07 15.44
C VAL A 43 -1.81 1.68 16.58
N PRO A 44 -1.40 1.83 17.86
CA PRO A 44 -2.30 1.56 18.98
C PRO A 44 -3.51 2.48 18.95
N LEU A 45 -4.68 1.93 19.20
CA LEU A 45 -5.92 2.70 19.37
C LEU A 45 -6.14 3.02 20.85
N SER A 46 -6.62 4.22 21.14
CA SER A 46 -7.04 4.62 22.48
C SER A 46 -8.40 4.00 22.80
N VAL A 47 -8.63 3.66 24.07
CA VAL A 47 -9.92 3.14 24.53
C VAL A 47 -11.06 4.13 24.26
N SER A 48 -10.76 5.43 24.20
CA SER A 48 -11.73 6.48 23.88
C SER A 48 -12.08 6.58 22.40
N ASP A 49 -11.35 5.90 21.51
CA ASP A 49 -11.61 5.95 20.07
C ASP A 49 -12.85 5.14 19.72
N ALA A 50 -13.71 5.68 18.86
CA ALA A 50 -14.89 4.95 18.36
C ALA A 50 -14.49 3.65 17.63
N GLU A 51 -13.35 3.67 16.92
CA GLU A 51 -12.79 2.49 16.25
C GLU A 51 -12.40 1.41 17.26
N TYR A 52 -11.79 1.78 18.39
CA TYR A 52 -11.45 0.83 19.46
C TYR A 52 -12.72 0.18 20.02
N GLN A 53 -13.72 1.00 20.38
CA GLN A 53 -14.97 0.53 20.97
C GLN A 53 -15.71 -0.43 20.03
N MET A 54 -15.74 -0.11 18.74
CA MET A 54 -16.36 -0.96 17.73
C MET A 54 -15.66 -2.33 17.64
N VAL A 55 -14.33 -2.36 17.50
CA VAL A 55 -13.57 -3.61 17.40
C VAL A 55 -13.68 -4.43 18.69
N TYR A 56 -13.59 -3.78 19.85
CA TYR A 56 -13.76 -4.41 21.16
C TYR A 56 -15.12 -5.09 21.28
N TRP A 57 -16.20 -4.36 20.95
CA TRP A 57 -17.56 -4.91 21.00
C TRP A 57 -17.72 -6.09 20.05
N THR A 58 -17.27 -5.97 18.80
CA THR A 58 -17.35 -7.05 17.81
C THR A 58 -16.59 -8.30 18.26
N PHE A 59 -15.40 -8.14 18.83
CA PHE A 59 -14.64 -9.27 19.38
C PHE A 59 -15.44 -10.01 20.46
N HIS A 60 -16.06 -9.25 21.38
CA HIS A 60 -16.78 -9.81 22.51
C HIS A 60 -18.19 -10.35 22.19
N GLN A 61 -18.69 -10.15 20.96
CA GLN A 61 -19.90 -10.83 20.50
C GLN A 61 -19.74 -12.35 20.45
N THR A 62 -18.52 -12.85 20.25
CA THR A 62 -18.23 -14.30 20.16
C THR A 62 -17.36 -14.81 21.30
N LEU A 63 -16.60 -13.93 21.96
CA LEU A 63 -15.67 -14.28 23.02
C LEU A 63 -16.02 -13.51 24.29
N ALA A 64 -16.49 -14.21 25.33
CA ALA A 64 -16.97 -13.53 26.55
C ALA A 64 -15.86 -12.76 27.29
N GLU A 65 -16.17 -11.53 27.74
CA GLU A 65 -15.28 -10.67 28.53
C GLU A 65 -14.81 -11.32 29.84
N SER A 66 -15.62 -12.24 30.40
CA SER A 66 -15.25 -12.98 31.61
C SER A 66 -14.09 -13.97 31.41
N ARG A 67 -13.74 -14.28 30.17
CA ARG A 67 -12.70 -15.26 29.82
C ARG A 67 -11.53 -14.64 29.05
N PHE A 68 -11.78 -13.57 28.32
CA PHE A 68 -10.79 -12.93 27.48
C PHE A 68 -10.74 -11.44 27.79
N ILE A 69 -9.55 -10.95 28.08
CA ILE A 69 -9.30 -9.54 28.37
C ILE A 69 -8.46 -8.98 27.22
N VAL A 70 -8.98 -7.96 26.54
CA VAL A 70 -8.24 -7.26 25.49
C VAL A 70 -7.20 -6.36 26.13
N VAL A 71 -5.92 -6.66 25.91
CA VAL A 71 -4.80 -5.86 26.45
C VAL A 71 -4.56 -4.60 25.63
N ARG A 72 -4.67 -4.71 24.30
CA ARG A 72 -4.47 -3.61 23.35
C ARG A 72 -5.12 -3.95 22.02
N ILE A 73 -5.62 -2.93 21.33
CA ILE A 73 -6.04 -3.00 19.94
C ILE A 73 -5.10 -2.13 19.13
N CYS A 74 -4.61 -2.64 18.00
CA CYS A 74 -3.74 -1.88 17.10
C CYS A 74 -4.30 -1.97 15.69
N ARG A 75 -4.39 -0.81 15.03
CA ARG A 75 -4.69 -0.73 13.61
C ARG A 75 -3.43 -1.04 12.82
N VAL A 76 -3.55 -1.95 11.86
CA VAL A 76 -2.48 -2.26 10.90
C VAL A 76 -2.54 -1.24 9.78
N GLN A 77 -1.43 -0.55 9.53
CA GLN A 77 -1.23 0.31 8.37
C GLN A 77 -0.20 -0.34 7.47
N ASN A 78 -0.62 -0.61 6.23
CA ASN A 78 0.22 -1.20 5.21
C ASN A 78 -0.28 -0.76 3.83
N ALA A 79 0.33 0.27 3.23
CA ALA A 79 -0.15 0.82 1.95
C ALA A 79 -0.07 -0.20 0.82
N ALA A 80 1.00 -1.02 0.77
CA ALA A 80 1.18 -2.01 -0.27
C ALA A 80 0.08 -3.09 -0.25
N LEU A 81 -0.33 -3.54 0.95
CA LEU A 81 -1.45 -4.46 1.10
C LEU A 81 -2.78 -3.74 0.85
N TRP A 82 -2.96 -2.51 1.32
CA TRP A 82 -4.18 -1.74 1.09
C TRP A 82 -4.47 -1.59 -0.41
N GLN A 83 -3.48 -1.16 -1.19
CA GLN A 83 -3.60 -1.02 -2.65
C GLN A 83 -3.92 -2.33 -3.38
N LYS A 84 -3.61 -3.48 -2.78
CA LYS A 84 -3.85 -4.79 -3.36
C LYS A 84 -5.23 -5.36 -3.00
N TYR A 85 -5.75 -5.03 -1.83
CA TYR A 85 -6.93 -5.66 -1.25
C TYR A 85 -8.16 -4.73 -1.16
N VAL A 86 -8.03 -3.48 -1.64
CA VAL A 86 -9.11 -2.50 -1.75
C VAL A 86 -9.36 -2.20 -3.21
#